data_AF-A0A6N7G942-F1
#
_entry.id   AF-A0A6N7G942-F1
#
_cell.length_a   1.000
_cell.length_b   1.000
_cell.length_c   1.000
_cell.angle_alpha   90.00
_cell.angle_beta   90.00
_cell.angle_gamma   90.00
#
_symmetry.space_group_name_H-M   'P 1'
#
loop_
_entity.id
_entity.type
_entity.pdbx_description
1 polymer ?
#
loop_
_entity_poly.entity_id
_entity_poly.type
_entity_poly.pdbx_seq_one_letter_code
_entity_poly.pdbx_strand_id
1 'polypeptide(L)' 'MRIAVTGSIATDHLMSFSGKFSDQFVADQLDHVSLSFLVEELDIRRGGVAANISFALGRM' A
#
# COMPACT_ATOMS: atom_id res chain seq x y z
N MET A 1 13.40 14.85 -24.25
CA MET A 1 14.13 15.11 -22.98
C MET A 1 14.34 13.77 -22.27
N ARG A 2 15.47 13.52 -21.61
CA ARG A 2 15.73 12.27 -20.86
C ARG A 2 15.70 12.56 -19.36
N ILE A 3 14.92 11.79 -18.61
CA ILE A 3 14.78 11.93 -17.15
C ILE A 3 15.20 10.60 -16.52
N ALA A 4 16.05 10.66 -15.49
CA ALA A 4 16.40 9.50 -14.67
C ALA A 4 15.54 9.52 -13.39
N VAL A 5 14.84 8.43 -13.12
CA VAL A 5 14.00 8.27 -11.93
C VAL A 5 14.58 7.14 -11.08
N THR A 6 15.01 7.47 -9.86
CA THR A 6 15.54 6.50 -8.89
C THR A 6 14.52 6.23 -7.79
N GLY A 7 14.40 4.99 -7.35
CA GLY A 7 13.46 4.61 -6.28
C GLY A 7 13.04 3.15 -6.41
N SER A 8 12.02 2.76 -5.64
CA SER A 8 11.56 1.38 -5.58
C SER A 8 10.84 0.92 -6.85
N ILE A 9 10.98 -0.38 -7.14
CA ILE A 9 10.17 -1.16 -8.08
C ILE A 9 9.63 -2.33 -7.27
N ALA A 10 8.31 -2.52 -7.25
CA ALA A 10 7.68 -3.46 -6.35
C ALA A 10 6.43 -4.11 -6.95
N THR A 11 5.94 -5.14 -6.27
CA THR A 11 4.61 -5.72 -6.47
C THR A 11 3.76 -5.33 -5.27
N ASP A 12 2.76 -4.49 -5.49
CA ASP A 12 1.89 -4.00 -4.44
C ASP A 12 0.75 -5.00 -4.25
N HIS A 13 0.65 -5.54 -3.02
CA HIS A 13 -0.48 -6.38 -2.60
C HIS A 13 -1.44 -5.50 -1.83
N LEU A 14 -2.47 -5.01 -2.51
CA LEU A 14 -3.43 -4.04 -1.99
C LEU A 14 -4.65 -4.77 -1.44
N MET A 15 -5.01 -4.49 -0.20
CA MET A 15 -6.21 -5.03 0.46
C MET A 15 -7.00 -3.88 1.09
N SER A 16 -8.33 -3.94 0.96
CA SER A 16 -9.23 -2.94 1.52
C SER A 16 -10.02 -3.52 2.69
N PHE A 17 -9.94 -2.84 3.83
CA PHE A 17 -10.78 -3.09 5.01
C PHE A 17 -11.81 -1.96 5.09
N SER A 18 -13.11 -2.30 5.08
CA SER A 18 -14.19 -1.32 5.06
C SER A 18 -14.48 -0.64 6.40
N GLY A 19 -13.84 -1.09 7.49
CA GLY A 19 -13.87 -0.43 8.80
C GLY A 19 -12.75 0.59 8.99
N LYS A 20 -12.66 1.13 10.21
CA LYS A 20 -11.52 1.97 10.63
C LYS A 20 -10.59 1.15 11.51
N PHE A 21 -9.28 1.23 11.28
CA PHE A 21 -8.30 0.57 12.15
C PHE A 21 -8.37 1.06 13.60
N SER A 22 -8.68 2.34 13.82
CA SER A 22 -8.83 2.95 15.16
C SER A 22 -9.83 2.20 16.04
N ASP A 23 -10.88 1.64 15.44
CA ASP A 23 -11.99 1.03 16.16
C ASP A 23 -11.64 -0.39 16.62
N GLN A 24 -10.51 -0.95 16.15
CA GLN A 24 -10.03 -2.29 16.48
C GLN A 24 -8.90 -2.28 17.53
N PHE A 25 -8.35 -1.10 17.86
CA PHE A 25 -7.30 -0.98 18.87
C PHE A 25 -7.89 -0.81 20.27
N VAL A 26 -7.29 -1.48 21.25
CA VAL A 26 -7.52 -1.26 22.68
C VAL A 26 -6.35 -0.43 23.21
N ALA A 27 -6.61 0.84 23.54
CA ALA A 27 -5.56 1.82 23.86
C ALA A 27 -4.62 1.38 25.00
N ASP A 28 -5.14 0.64 25.98
CA ASP A 28 -4.38 0.19 27.15
C ASP A 28 -3.62 -1.13 26.93
N GLN A 29 -3.65 -1.70 25.70
CA GLN A 29 -3.01 -3.00 25.36
C GLN A 29 -2.17 -2.91 24.08
N LEU A 30 -1.55 -1.76 23.80
CA LEU A 30 -0.77 -1.55 22.58
C LEU A 30 0.61 -2.23 22.59
N ASP A 31 1.10 -2.69 23.73
CA ASP A 31 2.31 -3.49 23.87
C ASP A 31 2.11 -4.94 23.38
N HIS A 32 0.87 -5.43 23.37
CA HIS A 32 0.52 -6.76 22.87
C HIS A 32 -0.75 -6.72 22.01
N VAL A 33 -0.57 -6.40 20.72
CA VAL A 33 -1.65 -6.23 19.75
C VAL A 33 -2.06 -7.56 19.10
N SER A 34 -3.35 -7.88 19.14
CA SER A 34 -3.95 -9.03 18.43
C SER A 34 -5.06 -8.53 17.49
N LEU A 35 -4.77 -8.47 16.18
CA LEU A 35 -5.68 -7.95 15.17
C LEU A 35 -5.94 -8.99 14.08
N SER A 36 -7.20 -9.08 13.64
CA SER A 36 -7.60 -9.88 12.49
C SER A 36 -8.63 -9.09 11.68
N PHE A 37 -8.27 -8.76 10.44
CA PHE A 37 -9.12 -7.97 9.57
C PHE A 37 -9.71 -8.86 8.48
N LEU A 38 -11.03 -8.85 8.36
CA LEU A 38 -11.70 -9.42 7.19
C LEU A 38 -11.64 -8.38 6.07
N VAL A 39 -10.83 -8.67 5.05
CA VAL A 39 -10.68 -7.83 3.86
C VAL A 39 -11.66 -8.26 2.77
N GLU A 40 -12.10 -7.31 1.96
CA GLU A 40 -13.09 -7.58 0.90
C GLU A 40 -12.45 -8.18 -0.35
N GLU A 41 -11.25 -7.71 -0.71
CA GLU A 41 -10.53 -8.10 -1.92
C GLU A 41 -9.01 -8.00 -1.72
N LEU A 42 -8.26 -8.80 -2.48
CA LEU A 42 -6.82 -8.68 -2.70
C LEU A 42 -6.57 -8.33 -4.17
N ASP A 43 -5.94 -7.19 -4.43
CA ASP A 43 -5.50 -6.77 -5.76
C ASP A 43 -3.97 -6.72 -5.82
N ILE A 44 -3.38 -7.39 -6.81
CA ILE A 44 -1.93 -7.43 -7.03
C ILE A 44 -1.59 -6.53 -8.21
N ARG A 45 -0.86 -5.45 -7.94
CA ARG A 45 -0.49 -4.45 -8.95
C ARG A 45 1.02 -4.31 -9.08
N ARG A 46 1.45 -3.90 -10.28
CA ARG A 46 2.81 -3.36 -10.45
C ARG A 46 2.88 -2.03 -9.72
N GLY A 47 3.90 -1.88 -8.89
CA GLY A 47 4.08 -0.71 -8.05
C GLY A 47 5.54 -0.34 -7.85
N GLY A 48 5.79 0.35 -6.75
CA GLY A 48 7.07 1.00 -6.50
C GLY A 48 7.12 2.43 -7.06
N VAL A 49 7.73 3.33 -6.28
CA VAL A 49 7.67 4.77 -6.52
C VAL A 49 8.30 5.13 -7.87
N ALA A 50 9.48 4.56 -8.18
CA ALA A 50 10.16 4.88 -9.43
C ALA A 50 9.42 4.32 -10.65
N ALA A 51 8.86 3.12 -10.53
CA ALA A 51 8.05 2.51 -11.59
C ALA A 51 6.79 3.35 -11.86
N ASN A 52 6.07 3.75 -10.81
CA ASN A 52 4.85 4.54 -10.94
C ASN A 52 5.10 5.91 -11.56
N ILE A 53 6.13 6.64 -11.10
CA ILE A 53 6.51 7.94 -11.68
C ILE A 53 6.93 7.78 -13.14
N SER A 54 7.78 6.80 -13.45
CA SER A 54 8.25 6.56 -14.82
C SER A 54 7.10 6.19 -15.76
N PHE A 55 6.16 5.38 -15.29
CA PHE A 55 4.97 4.97 -16.06
C PHE A 55 4.05 6.15 -16.36
N ALA A 56 3.83 7.04 -15.39
CA ALA A 56 3.06 8.27 -15.60
C ALA A 56 3.76 9.22 -16.58
N LEU A 57 5.07 9.43 -16.45
CA LEU A 57 5.86 10.26 -17.37
C LEU A 57 5.83 9.73 -18.81
N GLY A 58 5.83 8.41 -19.01
CA GLY A 58 5.76 7.79 -20.34
C GLY A 58 4.39 7.87 -21.03
N ARG A 59 3.34 8.28 -20.30
CA ARG A 59 1.97 8.43 -20.83
C ARG A 59 1.61 9.88 -21.18
N MET A 60 2.44 10.84 -20.82
CA MET A 60 2.31 12.26 -21.20
C MET A 60 2.89 12.48 -22.59
#